data_AF-A0A941PQU4-F1
#
_entry.id   AF-A0A941PQU4-F1
#
_cell.length_a   1.000
_cell.length_b   1.000
_cell.length_c   1.000
_cell.angle_alpha   90.00
_cell.angle_beta   90.00
_cell.angle_gamma   90.00
#
_symmetry.space_group_name_H-M   'P 1'
#
loop_
_entity.id
_entity.type
_entity.pdbx_description
1 polymer ?
#
loop_
_entity_poly.entity_id
_entity_poly.type
_entity_poly.pdbx_seq_one_letter_code
_entity_poly.pdbx_strand_id
1 'polypeptide(L)'
;MKLTRFGLPAPEFNGLERELDQLEPAWADFAHGIRTGMRYRRDSPAGEAMVALSYVDTRRHFDAYRERFESGDDPTALLHALKFAFSQAVPVPYWVATAVRERIDKTLDMKTDTPHSLHDAFDLASAVPLSPKRYAQAKLYLRLLPRLYAGVTGLMADTGCSLDDALRRVVRENRLGIGLTKARQVFEKQDRIQRQHLGKRPRRRSVK
;
A
#
# COMPACT_ATOMS: atom_id res chain seq x y z
N MET A 1 19.32 -17.04 -18.57
CA MET A 1 19.99 -15.73 -18.75
C MET A 1 18.93 -14.64 -18.70
N LYS A 2 18.63 -14.11 -17.50
CA LYS A 2 17.60 -13.08 -17.28
C LYS A 2 18.30 -11.71 -17.19
N LEU A 3 17.97 -10.82 -18.12
CA LEU A 3 18.51 -9.47 -18.24
C LEU A 3 18.01 -8.60 -17.08
N THR A 4 18.92 -8.20 -16.19
CA THR A 4 18.73 -7.07 -15.28
C THR A 4 18.88 -5.77 -16.09
N ARG A 5 18.00 -4.79 -15.83
CA ARG A 5 17.86 -3.56 -16.62
C ARG A 5 19.03 -2.57 -16.54
N PHE A 6 20.16 -2.97 -15.95
CA PHE A 6 21.43 -2.25 -15.94
C PHE A 6 22.55 -3.30 -15.98
N GLY A 7 23.44 -3.21 -16.97
CA GLY A 7 24.41 -4.24 -17.36
C GLY A 7 25.56 -4.51 -16.39
N LEU A 8 25.29 -4.61 -15.09
CA LEU A 8 26.21 -5.18 -14.12
C LEU A 8 25.64 -6.53 -13.64
N PRO A 9 26.50 -7.55 -13.44
CA PRO A 9 26.05 -8.78 -12.80
C PRO A 9 25.47 -8.43 -11.43
N ALA A 10 24.31 -9.00 -11.09
CA ALA A 10 23.76 -8.86 -9.75
C ALA A 10 24.82 -9.35 -8.75
N PRO A 11 25.12 -8.59 -7.68
CA PRO A 11 26.12 -9.03 -6.71
C PRO A 11 25.72 -10.39 -6.15
N GLU A 12 26.69 -11.26 -5.91
CA GLU A 12 26.40 -12.58 -5.34
C GLU A 12 26.10 -12.48 -3.83
N PHE A 13 25.40 -13.49 -3.32
CA PHE A 13 25.23 -13.71 -1.89
C PHE A 13 26.58 -13.99 -1.23
N ASN A 14 26.90 -13.28 -0.16
CA ASN A 14 28.11 -13.55 0.63
C ASN A 14 27.93 -14.77 1.56
N GLY A 15 28.99 -15.20 2.25
CA GLY A 15 28.94 -16.38 3.12
C GLY A 15 27.85 -16.31 4.20
N LEU A 16 27.73 -15.18 4.89
CA LEU A 16 26.72 -14.96 5.93
C LEU A 16 25.29 -14.99 5.37
N GLU A 17 25.08 -14.44 4.18
CA GLU A 17 23.76 -14.47 3.53
C GLU A 17 23.40 -15.89 3.08
N ARG A 18 24.38 -16.72 2.69
CA ARG A 18 24.15 -18.14 2.38
C ARG A 18 23.90 -18.99 3.62
N GLU A 19 24.48 -18.63 4.76
CA GLU A 19 24.15 -19.28 6.05
C GLU A 19 22.69 -19.06 6.42
N LEU A 20 22.14 -17.86 6.14
CA LEU A 20 20.72 -17.57 6.36
C LEU A 20 19.77 -18.42 5.52
N ASP A 21 20.21 -18.95 4.36
CA ASP A 21 19.40 -19.87 3.55
C ASP A 21 19.10 -21.19 4.27
N GLN A 22 19.91 -21.56 5.27
CA GLN A 22 19.67 -22.75 6.10
C GLN A 22 18.55 -22.53 7.13
N LEU A 23 18.19 -21.27 7.41
CA LEU A 23 17.12 -20.90 8.34
C LEU A 23 15.83 -20.56 7.60
N GLU A 24 15.86 -19.47 6.84
CA GLU A 24 14.74 -18.96 6.06
C GLU A 24 15.28 -18.12 4.89
N PRO A 25 15.14 -18.60 3.64
CA PRO A 25 15.52 -17.90 2.41
C PRO A 25 15.13 -16.41 2.36
N ALA A 26 13.95 -16.02 2.86
CA ALA A 26 13.53 -14.63 2.85
C ALA A 26 14.45 -13.70 3.67
N TRP A 27 15.13 -14.22 4.70
CA TRP A 27 16.06 -13.45 5.54
C TRP A 27 17.37 -13.17 4.84
N ALA A 28 17.87 -14.15 4.09
CA ALA A 28 19.02 -14.00 3.22
C ALA A 28 18.75 -12.94 2.14
N ASP A 29 17.57 -12.96 1.49
CA ASP A 29 17.16 -11.96 0.51
C ASP A 29 17.11 -10.55 1.08
N PHE A 30 16.57 -10.43 2.30
CA PHE A 30 16.49 -9.17 2.99
C PHE A 30 17.88 -8.61 3.32
N ALA A 31 18.77 -9.44 3.88
CA ALA A 31 20.15 -9.07 4.20
C ALA A 31 20.95 -8.67 2.96
N HIS A 32 20.82 -9.45 1.88
CA HIS A 32 21.41 -9.16 0.59
C HIS A 32 20.97 -7.80 0.05
N GLY A 33 19.66 -7.53 0.09
CA GLY A 33 19.10 -6.26 -0.34
C GLY A 33 19.68 -5.07 0.45
N ILE A 34 19.88 -5.22 1.78
CA ILE A 34 20.43 -4.14 2.61
C ILE A 34 21.84 -3.81 2.14
N ARG A 35 22.67 -4.84 1.95
CA ARG A 35 24.07 -4.69 1.59
C ARG A 35 24.25 -4.06 0.21
N THR A 36 23.47 -4.50 -0.78
CA THR A 36 23.71 -4.16 -2.18
C THR A 36 22.84 -3.01 -2.68
N GLY A 37 21.75 -2.68 -1.96
CA GLY A 37 20.68 -1.83 -2.45
C GLY A 37 19.89 -2.45 -3.62
N MET A 38 20.25 -3.66 -4.05
CA MET A 38 19.62 -4.41 -5.14
C MET A 38 18.87 -5.59 -4.55
N ARG A 39 17.56 -5.66 -4.80
CA ARG A 39 16.77 -6.80 -4.37
C ARG A 39 16.67 -7.82 -5.49
N TYR A 40 16.98 -9.07 -5.15
CA TYR A 40 16.97 -10.20 -6.06
C TYR A 40 15.60 -10.88 -6.07
N ARG A 41 15.27 -11.53 -7.19
CA ARG A 41 14.10 -12.39 -7.32
C ARG A 41 14.58 -13.83 -7.38
N ARG A 42 14.42 -14.60 -6.30
CA ARG A 42 14.60 -16.05 -6.38
C ARG A 42 13.48 -16.65 -7.22
N ASP A 43 13.82 -17.54 -8.14
CA ASP A 43 12.82 -18.42 -8.74
C ASP A 43 12.45 -19.45 -7.66
N SER A 44 11.38 -19.19 -6.90
CA SER A 44 10.78 -20.15 -5.99
C SER A 44 9.67 -20.92 -6.73
N PRO A 45 9.43 -22.21 -6.43
CA PRO A 45 8.37 -23.00 -7.06
C PRO A 45 6.97 -22.40 -6.87
N ALA A 46 6.77 -21.59 -5.83
CA ALA A 46 5.52 -20.90 -5.53
C ALA A 46 5.35 -19.58 -6.32
N GLY A 47 6.31 -19.22 -7.18
CA GLY A 47 6.25 -18.00 -7.98
C GLY A 47 6.39 -16.72 -7.16
N GLU A 48 7.02 -16.81 -5.98
CA GLU A 48 7.21 -15.68 -5.08
C GLU A 48 7.97 -14.56 -5.78
N ALA A 49 7.29 -13.43 -5.96
CA ALA A 49 7.79 -12.28 -6.67
C ALA A 49 7.98 -11.14 -5.68
N MET A 50 9.22 -10.88 -5.30
CA MET A 50 9.54 -9.68 -4.54
C MET A 50 9.55 -8.48 -5.48
N VAL A 51 8.55 -7.61 -5.34
CA VAL A 51 8.58 -6.25 -5.91
C VAL A 51 9.13 -5.36 -4.81
N ALA A 52 10.28 -4.71 -5.01
CA ALA A 52 10.95 -3.99 -3.94
C ALA A 52 11.15 -2.50 -4.26
N LEU A 53 10.65 -1.65 -3.37
CA LEU A 53 11.07 -0.24 -3.27
C LEU A 53 12.42 -0.14 -2.54
N SER A 54 13.08 1.02 -2.64
CA SER A 54 14.29 1.28 -1.82
C SER A 54 13.97 1.20 -0.32
N TYR A 55 14.96 0.97 0.54
CA TYR A 55 14.73 0.96 2.00
C TYR A 55 14.22 2.30 2.53
N VAL A 56 14.67 3.41 1.93
CA VAL A 56 14.19 4.75 2.25
C VAL A 56 12.71 4.88 1.89
N ASP A 57 12.30 4.39 0.72
CA ASP A 57 10.90 4.42 0.32
C ASP A 57 10.06 3.46 1.16
N THR A 58 10.58 2.27 1.47
CA THR A 58 9.95 1.32 2.40
C THR A 58 9.65 1.99 3.74
N ARG A 59 10.61 2.73 4.31
CA ARG A 59 10.40 3.51 5.53
C ARG A 59 9.32 4.57 5.35
N ARG A 60 9.35 5.36 4.26
CA ARG A 60 8.31 6.36 3.98
C ARG A 60 6.91 5.76 3.90
N HIS A 61 6.79 4.56 3.32
CA HIS A 61 5.53 3.83 3.31
C HIS A 61 5.06 3.48 4.71
N PHE A 62 5.94 2.94 5.58
CA PHE A 62 5.60 2.65 6.96
C PHE A 62 5.26 3.90 7.78
N ASP A 63 5.99 5.00 7.59
CA ASP A 63 5.70 6.27 8.26
C ASP A 63 4.30 6.79 7.87
N ALA A 64 3.93 6.71 6.57
CA ALA A 64 2.60 7.08 6.10
C ALA A 64 1.49 6.13 6.62
N TYR A 65 1.77 4.84 6.81
CA TYR A 65 0.81 3.93 7.46
C TYR A 65 0.67 4.22 8.95
N ARG A 66 1.78 4.54 9.62
CA ARG A 66 1.82 4.87 11.04
C ARG A 66 1.01 6.13 11.34
N GLU A 67 1.22 7.20 10.58
CA GLU A 67 0.47 8.46 10.70
C GLU A 67 -1.04 8.21 10.60
N ARG A 68 -1.48 7.41 9.63
CA ARG A 68 -2.90 7.06 9.43
C ARG A 68 -3.47 6.16 10.53
N PHE A 69 -2.65 5.28 11.09
CA PHE A 69 -3.05 4.41 12.18
C PHE A 69 -3.20 5.22 13.47
N GLU A 70 -2.21 6.05 13.80
CA GLU A 70 -2.19 6.88 15.00
C GLU A 70 -3.23 8.00 14.97
N SER A 71 -3.61 8.51 13.78
CA SER A 71 -4.70 9.49 13.66
C SER A 71 -6.10 8.90 13.83
N GLY A 72 -6.25 7.57 13.72
CA GLY A 72 -7.55 6.88 13.74
C GLY A 72 -8.40 7.08 12.48
N ASP A 73 -7.89 7.77 11.45
CA ASP A 73 -8.65 8.10 10.22
C ASP A 73 -8.84 6.90 9.28
N ASP A 74 -7.96 5.90 9.38
CA ASP A 74 -7.96 4.74 8.50
C ASP A 74 -7.81 3.44 9.29
N PRO A 75 -8.92 2.75 9.63
CA PRO A 75 -8.86 1.48 10.36
C PRO A 75 -8.19 0.37 9.56
N THR A 76 -7.96 0.54 8.26
CA THR A 76 -7.22 -0.43 7.43
C THR A 76 -5.71 -0.21 7.43
N ALA A 77 -5.21 0.89 8.03
CA ALA A 77 -3.81 1.27 7.97
C ALA A 77 -2.87 0.18 8.51
N LEU A 78 -3.25 -0.48 9.61
CA LEU A 78 -2.47 -1.56 10.21
C LEU A 78 -2.38 -2.79 9.28
N LEU A 79 -3.50 -3.18 8.69
CA LEU A 79 -3.54 -4.29 7.72
C LEU A 79 -2.78 -3.97 6.44
N HIS A 80 -2.82 -2.72 5.98
CA HIS A 80 -2.02 -2.27 4.85
C HIS A 80 -0.52 -2.29 5.15
N ALA A 81 -0.10 -1.86 6.35
CA ALA A 81 1.29 -1.95 6.77
C ALA A 81 1.77 -3.41 6.81
N LEU A 82 0.95 -4.31 7.38
CA LEU A 82 1.27 -5.74 7.45
C LEU A 82 1.36 -6.37 6.05
N LYS A 83 0.36 -6.13 5.20
CA LYS A 83 0.39 -6.56 3.79
C LYS A 83 1.61 -6.01 3.06
N PHE A 84 1.96 -4.75 3.30
CA PHE A 84 3.13 -4.13 2.67
C PHE A 84 4.42 -4.82 3.11
N ALA A 85 4.60 -5.05 4.42
CA ALA A 85 5.75 -5.78 4.96
C ALA A 85 5.93 -7.15 4.28
N PHE A 86 4.85 -7.93 4.18
CA PHE A 86 4.86 -9.24 3.51
C PHE A 86 5.14 -9.11 2.00
N SER A 87 4.54 -8.14 1.33
CA SER A 87 4.75 -7.92 -0.12
C SER A 87 6.18 -7.50 -0.47
N GLN A 88 6.85 -6.81 0.46
CA GLN A 88 8.22 -6.34 0.30
C GLN A 88 9.24 -7.32 0.89
N ALA A 89 8.78 -8.42 1.52
CA ALA A 89 9.55 -9.33 2.36
C ALA A 89 10.56 -8.60 3.27
N VAL A 90 10.06 -7.59 4.00
CA VAL A 90 10.84 -6.87 5.01
C VAL A 90 10.35 -7.25 6.41
N PRO A 91 11.22 -7.21 7.43
CA PRO A 91 10.81 -7.33 8.81
C PRO A 91 9.68 -6.34 9.12
N VAL A 92 8.68 -6.84 9.82
CA VAL A 92 7.57 -6.02 10.31
C VAL A 92 8.13 -5.01 11.32
N PRO A 93 7.88 -3.69 11.17
CA PRO A 93 8.31 -2.71 12.15
C PRO A 93 7.70 -2.97 13.53
N TYR A 94 8.44 -2.66 14.61
CA TYR A 94 7.97 -2.93 15.97
C TYR A 94 6.59 -2.35 16.29
N TRP A 95 6.28 -1.13 15.83
CA TRP A 95 4.97 -0.53 16.06
C TRP A 95 3.83 -1.34 15.42
N VAL A 96 4.05 -1.92 14.23
CA VAL A 96 3.09 -2.79 13.55
C VAL A 96 2.95 -4.09 14.32
N ALA A 97 4.07 -4.71 14.70
CA ALA A 97 4.08 -5.97 15.44
C ALA A 97 3.36 -5.84 16.80
N THR A 98 3.65 -4.78 17.56
CA THR A 98 2.98 -4.48 18.82
C THR A 98 1.49 -4.26 18.61
N ALA A 99 1.09 -3.39 17.68
CA ALA A 99 -0.32 -3.10 17.45
C ALA A 99 -1.11 -4.33 16.97
N VAL A 100 -0.54 -5.16 16.10
CA VAL A 100 -1.18 -6.43 15.66
C VAL A 100 -1.33 -7.39 16.83
N ARG A 101 -0.28 -7.56 17.65
CA ARG A 101 -0.36 -8.40 18.85
C ARG A 101 -1.43 -7.91 19.80
N GLU A 102 -1.49 -6.62 20.09
CA GLU A 102 -2.54 -6.05 20.93
C GLU A 102 -3.96 -6.33 20.40
N ARG A 103 -4.18 -6.29 19.08
CA ARG A 103 -5.49 -6.64 18.50
C ARG A 103 -5.80 -8.13 18.64
N ILE A 104 -4.80 -8.99 18.45
CA ILE A 104 -4.95 -10.44 18.60
C ILE A 104 -5.19 -10.81 20.06
N ASP A 105 -4.36 -10.32 20.98
CA ASP A 105 -4.45 -10.59 22.42
C ASP A 105 -5.82 -10.14 22.96
N LYS A 106 -6.28 -8.94 22.54
CA LYS A 106 -7.64 -8.48 22.85
C LYS A 106 -8.73 -9.45 22.39
N THR A 107 -8.54 -10.19 21.32
CA THR A 107 -9.51 -11.16 20.79
C THR A 107 -9.43 -12.49 21.52
N LEU A 108 -8.22 -12.90 21.92
CA LEU A 108 -7.95 -14.21 22.54
C LEU A 108 -8.10 -14.20 24.07
N ASP A 109 -8.17 -13.04 24.71
CA ASP A 109 -8.33 -12.88 26.16
C ASP A 109 -9.69 -13.36 26.70
N MET A 110 -10.68 -13.61 25.85
CA MET A 110 -12.02 -14.19 26.16
C MET A 110 -12.78 -13.55 27.36
N LYS A 111 -12.45 -12.31 27.73
CA LYS A 111 -13.18 -11.50 28.72
C LYS A 111 -14.55 -11.05 28.18
N THR A 112 -15.44 -10.59 29.04
CA THR A 112 -16.81 -10.19 28.67
C THR A 112 -16.91 -9.04 27.65
N ASP A 113 -15.91 -8.17 27.56
CA ASP A 113 -15.83 -7.03 26.60
C ASP A 113 -14.87 -7.28 25.40
N THR A 114 -14.61 -8.55 25.09
CA THR A 114 -13.66 -8.96 24.05
C THR A 114 -14.30 -8.90 22.66
N PRO A 115 -13.62 -8.36 21.63
CA PRO A 115 -14.06 -8.48 20.24
C PRO A 115 -14.33 -9.94 19.86
N HIS A 116 -15.50 -10.23 19.27
CA HIS A 116 -15.90 -11.59 18.88
C HIS A 116 -15.43 -11.99 17.48
N SER A 117 -14.76 -11.08 16.76
CA SER A 117 -14.23 -11.33 15.43
C SER A 117 -12.98 -10.48 15.16
N LEU A 118 -12.13 -10.93 14.23
CA LEU A 118 -11.02 -10.10 13.72
C LEU A 118 -11.51 -8.82 13.04
N HIS A 119 -12.75 -8.82 12.55
CA HIS A 119 -13.35 -7.64 11.94
C HIS A 119 -13.60 -6.54 12.98
N ASP A 120 -14.08 -6.92 14.16
CA ASP A 120 -14.25 -6.02 15.30
C ASP A 120 -12.91 -5.66 15.93
N ALA A 121 -12.00 -6.64 16.09
CA ALA A 121 -10.70 -6.43 16.72
C ALA A 121 -9.83 -5.40 15.97
N PHE A 122 -9.98 -5.32 14.65
CA PHE A 122 -9.28 -4.38 13.78
C PHE A 122 -10.13 -3.15 13.41
N ASP A 123 -11.28 -2.93 14.07
CA ASP A 123 -12.17 -1.77 13.86
C ASP A 123 -12.61 -1.59 12.39
N LEU A 124 -12.81 -2.69 11.65
CA LEU A 124 -12.96 -2.66 10.19
C LEU A 124 -14.37 -2.28 9.71
N ALA A 125 -15.33 -2.10 10.61
CA ALA A 125 -16.74 -1.91 10.25
C ALA A 125 -17.00 -0.73 9.30
N SER A 126 -16.25 0.36 9.44
CA SER A 126 -16.38 1.53 8.58
C SER A 126 -15.71 1.37 7.20
N ALA A 127 -14.67 0.54 7.10
CA ALA A 127 -13.89 0.35 5.88
C ALA A 127 -14.28 -0.88 5.07
N VAL A 128 -14.66 -1.97 5.73
CA VAL A 128 -15.06 -3.24 5.14
C VAL A 128 -16.43 -3.62 5.71
N PRO A 129 -17.53 -3.02 5.24
CA PRO A 129 -18.84 -3.27 5.81
C PRO A 129 -19.26 -4.73 5.60
N LEU A 130 -19.84 -5.36 6.64
CA LEU A 130 -20.29 -6.75 6.60
C LEU A 130 -21.52 -6.97 5.69
N SER A 131 -22.30 -5.92 5.43
CA SER A 131 -23.46 -5.99 4.53
C SER A 131 -23.01 -6.33 3.09
N PRO A 132 -23.51 -7.41 2.46
CA PRO A 132 -23.11 -7.82 1.11
C PRO A 132 -23.26 -6.72 0.06
N LYS A 133 -24.36 -5.96 0.14
CA LYS A 133 -24.64 -4.82 -0.75
C LYS A 133 -23.60 -3.71 -0.58
N ARG A 134 -23.29 -3.34 0.66
CA ARG A 134 -22.28 -2.29 0.95
C ARG A 134 -20.87 -2.76 0.60
N TYR A 135 -20.56 -4.04 0.81
CA TYR A 135 -19.28 -4.65 0.43
C TYR A 135 -19.08 -4.64 -1.09
N ALA A 136 -20.09 -5.08 -1.87
CA ALA A 136 -20.04 -5.05 -3.32
C ALA A 136 -19.80 -3.63 -3.86
N GLN A 137 -20.46 -2.63 -3.26
CA GLN A 137 -20.29 -1.23 -3.60
C GLN A 137 -18.89 -0.70 -3.24
N ALA A 138 -18.36 -1.03 -2.05
CA ALA A 138 -17.00 -0.66 -1.65
C ALA A 138 -15.94 -1.27 -2.58
N LYS A 139 -16.12 -2.55 -2.95
CA LYS A 139 -15.25 -3.25 -3.91
C LYS A 139 -15.29 -2.62 -5.30
N LEU A 140 -16.47 -2.21 -5.77
CA LEU A 140 -16.60 -1.46 -7.01
C LEU A 140 -15.79 -0.16 -6.96
N TYR A 141 -15.92 0.62 -5.88
CA TYR A 141 -15.16 1.88 -5.75
C TYR A 141 -13.65 1.68 -5.72
N LEU A 142 -13.17 0.65 -5.03
CA LEU A 142 -11.75 0.30 -5.04
C LEU A 142 -11.23 -0.02 -6.46
N ARG A 143 -12.04 -0.70 -7.28
CA ARG A 143 -11.70 -1.01 -8.68
C ARG A 143 -11.68 0.23 -9.57
N LEU A 144 -12.55 1.20 -9.31
CA LEU A 144 -12.66 2.42 -10.11
C LEU A 144 -11.59 3.47 -9.74
N LEU A 145 -11.05 3.39 -8.53
CA LEU A 145 -10.15 4.38 -7.97
C LEU A 145 -8.90 4.67 -8.82
N PRO A 146 -8.16 3.68 -9.37
CA PRO A 146 -6.99 3.96 -10.22
C PRO A 146 -7.37 4.69 -11.51
N ARG A 147 -8.47 4.28 -12.15
CA ARG A 147 -8.97 4.88 -13.39
C ARG A 147 -9.43 6.31 -13.15
N LEU A 148 -10.20 6.54 -12.08
CA LEU A 148 -10.67 7.87 -11.71
C LEU A 148 -9.49 8.80 -11.40
N TYR A 149 -8.56 8.34 -10.55
CA TYR A 149 -7.41 9.16 -10.13
C TYR A 149 -6.50 9.51 -11.32
N ALA A 150 -6.09 8.51 -12.11
CA ALA A 150 -5.23 8.72 -13.26
C ALA A 150 -5.91 9.58 -14.34
N GLY A 151 -7.19 9.33 -14.64
CA GLY A 151 -7.94 10.11 -15.62
C GLY A 151 -8.10 11.56 -15.21
N VAL A 152 -8.46 11.83 -13.95
CA VAL A 152 -8.64 13.20 -13.45
C VAL A 152 -7.31 13.94 -13.39
N THR A 153 -6.27 13.32 -12.81
CA THR A 153 -4.95 13.96 -12.71
C THR A 153 -4.32 14.21 -14.08
N GLY A 154 -4.44 13.26 -15.02
CA GLY A 154 -3.99 13.44 -16.40
C GLY A 154 -4.72 14.58 -17.10
N LEU A 155 -6.06 14.57 -17.06
CA LEU A 155 -6.86 15.61 -17.71
C LEU A 155 -6.58 17.02 -17.15
N MET A 156 -6.45 17.15 -15.82
CA MET A 156 -6.04 18.41 -15.19
C MET A 156 -4.64 18.84 -15.62
N ALA A 157 -3.69 17.90 -15.75
CA ALA A 157 -2.34 18.20 -16.18
C ALA A 157 -2.27 18.64 -17.65
N ASP A 158 -3.06 18.00 -18.52
CA ASP A 158 -3.03 18.23 -19.96
C ASP A 158 -3.79 19.49 -20.38
N THR A 159 -4.88 19.82 -19.67
CA THR A 159 -5.79 20.92 -20.08
C THR A 159 -5.81 22.10 -19.10
N GLY A 160 -5.27 21.95 -17.90
CA GLY A 160 -5.35 22.96 -16.85
C GLY A 160 -6.75 23.21 -16.28
N CYS A 161 -7.73 22.35 -16.58
CA CYS A 161 -9.10 22.51 -16.10
C CYS A 161 -9.27 22.30 -14.58
N SER A 162 -10.41 22.74 -14.05
CA SER A 162 -10.77 22.57 -12.65
C SER A 162 -10.99 21.09 -12.28
N LEU A 163 -10.86 20.77 -10.99
CA LEU A 163 -11.15 19.41 -10.48
C LEU A 163 -12.61 19.00 -10.77
N ASP A 164 -13.57 19.92 -10.66
CA ASP A 164 -14.98 19.63 -10.94
C ASP A 164 -15.22 19.30 -12.41
N ASP A 165 -14.61 20.05 -13.32
CA ASP A 165 -14.73 19.81 -14.76
C ASP A 165 -14.04 18.49 -15.14
N ALA A 166 -12.86 18.23 -14.57
CA ALA A 166 -12.14 16.98 -14.79
C ALA A 166 -12.93 15.77 -14.29
N LEU A 167 -13.52 15.84 -13.08
CA LEU A 167 -14.37 14.79 -12.53
C LEU A 167 -15.61 14.55 -13.41
N ARG A 168 -16.30 15.62 -13.82
CA ARG A 168 -17.48 15.51 -14.70
C ARG A 168 -17.15 14.81 -16.01
N ARG A 169 -16.05 15.22 -16.65
CA ARG A 169 -15.60 14.64 -17.92
C ARG A 169 -15.19 13.19 -17.77
N VAL A 170 -14.31 12.88 -16.82
CA VAL A 170 -13.79 11.51 -16.62
C VAL A 170 -14.91 10.54 -16.26
N VAL A 171 -15.83 10.92 -15.36
CA VAL A 171 -16.97 10.07 -14.96
C VAL A 171 -17.89 9.78 -16.15
N ARG A 172 -18.18 10.79 -16.97
CA ARG A 172 -19.05 10.67 -18.16
C ARG A 172 -18.38 9.86 -19.27
N GLU A 173 -17.17 10.21 -19.65
CA GLU A 173 -16.43 9.60 -20.76
C GLU A 173 -16.10 8.12 -20.48
N ASN A 174 -15.77 7.78 -19.24
CA ASN A 174 -15.45 6.40 -18.85
C ASN A 174 -16.67 5.61 -18.34
N ARG A 175 -17.88 6.21 -18.37
CA ARG A 175 -19.14 5.60 -17.92
C ARG A 175 -19.01 4.90 -16.56
N LEU A 176 -18.39 5.58 -15.58
CA LEU A 176 -17.99 4.96 -14.31
C LEU A 176 -19.16 4.57 -13.40
N GLY A 177 -20.40 4.99 -13.71
CA GLY A 177 -21.60 4.63 -12.94
C GLY A 177 -21.59 5.16 -11.50
N ILE A 178 -20.82 6.23 -11.23
CA ILE A 178 -20.71 6.85 -9.90
C ILE A 178 -21.20 8.30 -9.94
N GLY A 179 -21.89 8.73 -8.88
CA GLY A 179 -22.27 10.13 -8.72
C GLY A 179 -21.07 11.04 -8.45
N LEU A 180 -21.13 12.30 -8.90
CA LEU A 180 -20.01 13.25 -8.82
C LEU A 180 -19.54 13.50 -7.38
N THR A 181 -20.45 13.64 -6.42
CA THR A 181 -20.11 13.80 -5.01
C THR A 181 -19.26 12.64 -4.50
N LYS A 182 -19.60 11.40 -4.88
CA LYS A 182 -18.84 10.22 -4.49
C LYS A 182 -17.51 10.15 -5.23
N ALA A 183 -17.47 10.49 -6.51
CA ALA A 183 -16.24 10.55 -7.29
C ALA A 183 -15.24 11.54 -6.66
N ARG A 184 -15.70 12.72 -6.25
CA ARG A 184 -14.90 13.70 -5.53
C ARG A 184 -14.34 13.14 -4.23
N GLN A 185 -15.17 12.55 -3.37
CA GLN A 185 -14.71 11.93 -2.12
C GLN A 185 -13.65 10.86 -2.35
N VAL A 186 -13.84 10.00 -3.35
CA VAL A 186 -12.89 8.92 -3.70
C VAL A 186 -11.58 9.51 -4.22
N PHE A 187 -11.65 10.52 -5.08
CA PHE A 187 -10.48 11.20 -5.62
C PHE A 187 -9.68 11.89 -4.50
N GLU A 188 -10.33 12.68 -3.65
CA GLU A 188 -9.68 13.42 -2.56
C GLU A 188 -9.03 12.47 -1.54
N LYS A 189 -9.69 11.36 -1.22
CA LYS A 189 -9.10 10.30 -0.37
C LYS A 189 -7.81 9.77 -1.00
N GLN A 190 -7.84 9.44 -2.30
CA GLN A 190 -6.66 8.93 -2.98
C GLN A 190 -5.56 9.99 -3.12
N ASP A 191 -5.91 11.24 -3.40
CA ASP A 191 -4.95 12.33 -3.55
C ASP A 191 -4.21 12.61 -2.24
N ARG A 192 -4.92 12.55 -1.11
CA ARG A 192 -4.31 12.64 0.23
C ARG A 192 -3.29 11.53 0.45
N ILE A 193 -3.65 10.28 0.15
CA ILE A 193 -2.74 9.12 0.26
C ILE A 193 -1.52 9.30 -0.64
N GLN A 194 -1.72 9.70 -1.90
CA GLN A 194 -0.63 9.91 -2.85
C GLN A 194 0.33 11.02 -2.41
N ARG A 195 -0.16 12.12 -1.84
CA ARG A 195 0.67 13.21 -1.30
C ARG A 195 1.53 12.75 -0.12
N GLN A 196 1.05 11.83 0.71
CA GLN A 196 1.83 11.25 1.81
C GLN A 196 2.98 10.37 1.28
N HIS A 197 2.76 9.64 0.19
CA HIS A 197 3.77 8.73 -0.37
C HIS A 197 4.77 9.40 -1.31
N LEU A 198 4.37 10.39 -2.10
CA LEU A 198 5.21 11.02 -3.13
C LEU A 198 6.04 12.22 -2.61
N GLY A 199 5.88 12.61 -1.33
CA GLY A 199 6.27 13.94 -0.88
C GLY A 199 5.44 15.03 -1.59
N LYS A 200 5.55 16.29 -1.16
CA LYS A 200 4.87 17.40 -1.86
C LYS A 200 5.18 17.31 -3.36
N ARG A 201 4.13 17.22 -4.19
CA ARG A 201 4.27 17.28 -5.65
C ARG A 201 5.24 18.41 -5.99
N PRO A 202 6.29 18.20 -6.82
CA PRO A 202 7.07 19.32 -7.29
C PRO A 202 6.10 20.31 -7.93
N ARG A 203 6.01 21.52 -7.36
CA ARG A 203 5.33 22.64 -8.01
C ARG A 203 6.05 22.80 -9.34
N ARG A 204 5.41 22.40 -10.44
CA ARG A 204 5.91 22.72 -11.79
C ARG A 204 6.05 24.25 -11.82
N ARG A 205 7.28 24.73 -11.98
CA ARG A 205 7.50 26.13 -12.36
C ARG A 205 6.74 26.31 -13.67
N SER A 206 5.79 27.23 -13.69
CA SER A 206 5.26 27.78 -14.92
C SER A 206 6.47 28.32 -15.70
N VAL A 207 6.84 27.64 -16.78
CA VAL A 207 7.73 28.21 -17.79
C VAL A 207 6.91 29.36 -18.39
N LYS A 208 7.31 30.59 -18.06
CA LYS A 208 6.95 31.78 -18.82
C LYS A 208 7.82 31.83 -20.06
#